data_AF-X1Q1K1-F1
#
_entry.id   AF-X1Q1K1-F1
#
_cell.length_a   1.000
_cell.length_b   1.000
_cell.length_c   1.000
_cell.angle_alpha   90.00
_cell.angle_beta   90.00
_cell.angle_gamma   90.00
#
_symmetry.space_group_name_H-M   'P 1'
#
loop_
_entity.id
_entity.type
_entity.pdbx_description
1 polymer ?
#
loop_
_entity_poly.entity_id
_entity_poly.type
_entity_poly.pdbx_seq_one_letter_code
_entity_poly.pdbx_strand_id
1 'polypeptide(L)' 'MRNILIEELKTTPVEKQQVELVERKGVGHPDSICDAIMEKVSVELCREYMNVFGKIAHHNIDKALLVAGKSSPKIGGGTV' A
#
# COMPACT_ATOMS: atom_id res chain seq x y z
N MET A 1 24.17 -9.92 20.32
CA MET A 1 23.38 -8.89 21.04
C MET A 1 22.78 -7.96 20.01
N ARG A 2 21.51 -7.56 20.16
CA ARG A 2 20.88 -6.56 19.29
C ARG A 2 21.13 -5.16 19.85
N ASN A 3 21.30 -4.18 18.97
CA ASN A 3 21.49 -2.79 19.37
C ASN A 3 20.12 -2.14 19.60
N ILE A 4 19.62 -2.19 20.82
CA ILE A 4 18.33 -1.58 21.21
C ILE A 4 18.64 -0.35 22.05
N LEU A 5 18.17 0.81 21.60
CA LEU A 5 18.25 2.08 22.32
C LEU A 5 16.86 2.45 22.84
N ILE A 6 16.79 2.84 24.11
CA ILE A 6 15.59 3.39 24.74
C ILE A 6 15.96 4.77 25.26
N GLU A 7 15.21 5.79 24.87
CA GLU A 7 15.45 7.18 25.26
C GLU A 7 14.14 7.90 25.57
N GLU A 8 14.24 9.02 26.30
CA GLU A 8 13.11 9.87 26.65
C GLU A 8 12.67 10.72 25.45
N LEU A 9 11.38 10.72 25.13
CA LEU A 9 10.80 11.56 24.08
C LEU A 9 10.47 12.97 24.63
N LYS A 10 11.15 14.01 24.14
CA LYS A 10 10.97 15.40 24.57
C LYS A 10 10.10 16.23 23.60
N THR A 11 8.97 15.68 23.18
CA THR A 11 8.04 16.35 22.25
C THR A 11 6.65 16.46 22.84
N THR A 12 5.90 17.49 22.45
CA THR A 12 4.49 17.63 22.84
C THR A 12 3.68 16.50 22.19
N PRO A 13 2.93 15.70 22.96
CA PRO A 13 2.05 14.67 22.42
C PRO A 13 1.11 15.21 21.33
N VAL A 14 0.84 14.41 20.29
CA VAL A 14 0.07 14.84 19.11
C VAL A 14 -1.28 15.43 19.49
N GLU A 15 -1.98 14.80 20.43
CA GLU A 15 -3.29 15.22 20.94
C GLU A 15 -3.25 16.55 21.73
N LYS A 16 -2.05 17.03 22.08
CA LYS A 16 -1.83 18.32 22.76
C LYS A 16 -1.26 19.39 21.82
N GLN A 17 -1.04 19.08 20.55
CA GLN A 17 -0.60 20.06 19.57
C GLN A 17 -1.75 20.99 19.18
N GLN A 18 -1.42 22.18 18.69
CA GLN A 18 -2.43 23.19 18.34
C GLN A 18 -3.27 22.79 17.11
N VAL A 19 -2.70 22.01 16.20
CA VAL A 19 -3.31 21.62 14.91
C VAL A 19 -2.96 20.17 14.61
N GLU A 20 -3.94 19.39 14.16
CA GLU A 20 -3.79 18.02 13.70
C GLU A 20 -4.50 17.84 12.35
N LEU A 21 -3.88 17.09 11.42
CA LEU A 21 -4.47 16.72 10.15
C LEU A 21 -4.19 15.24 9.87
N VAL A 22 -5.23 14.50 9.50
CA VAL A 22 -5.15 13.06 9.18
C VAL A 22 -5.86 12.78 7.86
N GLU A 23 -5.25 11.96 7.01
CA GLU A 23 -5.81 11.51 5.74
C GLU A 23 -5.84 9.97 5.68
N ARG A 24 -6.89 9.42 5.07
CA ARG A 24 -6.97 7.99 4.71
C ARG A 24 -7.49 7.84 3.28
N LYS A 25 -6.71 7.21 2.42
CA LYS A 25 -7.14 6.79 1.07
C LYS A 25 -7.94 5.49 1.17
N GLY A 26 -9.18 5.52 0.68
CA GLY A 26 -10.08 4.36 0.69
C GLY A 26 -9.62 3.24 -0.25
N VAL A 27 -10.27 2.07 -0.17
CA VAL A 27 -9.92 0.89 -0.99
C VAL A 27 -10.07 1.10 -2.50
N GLY A 28 -10.96 2.00 -2.92
CA GLY A 28 -11.16 2.36 -4.33
C GLY A 28 -10.32 3.54 -4.81
N HIS A 29 -9.49 4.12 -3.95
CA HIS A 29 -8.57 5.18 -4.37
C HIS A 29 -7.50 4.57 -5.31
N PRO A 30 -7.17 5.21 -6.46
CA PRO A 30 -6.18 4.70 -7.41
C PRO A 30 -4.87 4.24 -6.77
N ASP A 31 -4.30 5.04 -5.87
CA ASP A 31 -3.07 4.67 -5.14
C ASP A 31 -3.24 3.42 -4.28
N SER A 32 -4.33 3.32 -3.50
CA SER A 32 -4.61 2.12 -2.68
C SER A 32 -4.81 0.88 -3.54
N ILE A 33 -5.37 1.03 -4.75
CA ILE A 33 -5.51 -0.05 -5.73
C ILE A 33 -4.12 -0.51 -6.20
N CYS A 34 -3.23 0.43 -6.54
CA CYS A 34 -1.84 0.11 -6.88
C CYS A 34 -1.16 -0.65 -5.75
N ASP A 35 -1.22 -0.14 -4.51
CA ASP A 35 -0.60 -0.77 -3.34
C ASP A 35 -1.11 -2.21 -3.15
N ALA A 36 -2.44 -2.39 -3.19
CA ALA A 36 -3.06 -3.69 -2.99
C ALA A 36 -2.70 -4.70 -4.09
N ILE A 37 -2.69 -4.27 -5.36
CA ILE A 37 -2.32 -5.14 -6.48
C ILE A 37 -0.85 -5.56 -6.36
N MET A 38 0.04 -4.61 -6.11
CA MET A 38 1.48 -4.87 -6.08
C MET A 38 1.89 -5.77 -4.91
N GLU A 39 1.30 -5.57 -3.74
CA GLU A 39 1.46 -6.49 -2.61
C GLU A 39 0.94 -7.88 -2.95
N LYS A 40 -0.24 -7.99 -3.57
CA LYS A 40 -0.81 -9.28 -3.95
C LYS A 40 0.08 -10.01 -4.96
N VAL A 41 0.63 -9.31 -5.95
CA VAL A 41 1.59 -9.88 -6.91
C VAL A 41 2.86 -10.36 -6.20
N SER A 42 3.43 -9.55 -5.29
CA SER A 42 4.61 -9.93 -4.49
C SER A 42 4.37 -11.24 -3.73
N VAL A 43 3.23 -11.34 -3.03
CA VAL A 43 2.86 -12.53 -2.25
C VAL A 43 2.67 -13.76 -3.13
N GLU A 44 1.95 -13.65 -4.26
CA GLU A 44 1.78 -14.80 -5.17
C GLU A 44 3.10 -15.21 -5.83
N LEU A 45 3.96 -14.25 -6.19
CA LEU A 45 5.27 -14.52 -6.75
C LEU A 45 6.17 -15.24 -5.75
N CYS A 46 6.13 -14.85 -4.47
CA CYS A 46 6.82 -15.56 -3.40
C CYS A 46 6.34 -17.02 -3.29
N ARG A 47 5.02 -17.26 -3.35
CA ARG A 47 4.47 -18.63 -3.30
C ARG A 47 4.95 -19.44 -4.50
N GLU A 48 4.93 -18.86 -5.68
CA GLU A 48 5.38 -19.55 -6.89
C GLU A 48 6.88 -19.86 -6.83
N TYR A 49 7.70 -18.93 -6.33
CA TYR A 49 9.12 -19.20 -6.10
C TYR A 49 9.37 -20.32 -5.10
N MET A 50 8.60 -20.37 -4.01
CA MET A 50 8.68 -21.49 -3.06
C MET A 50 8.27 -22.80 -3.72
N ASN A 51 7.22 -22.82 -4.54
CA ASN A 51 6.73 -24.02 -5.23
C ASN A 51 7.75 -24.56 -6.24
N VAL A 52 8.37 -23.68 -7.04
CA VAL A 52 9.24 -24.08 -8.15
C VAL A 52 10.70 -24.23 -7.74
N PHE A 53 11.20 -23.33 -6.89
CA PHE A 53 12.62 -23.25 -6.55
C PHE A 53 12.94 -23.64 -5.11
N GLY A 54 11.93 -23.86 -4.26
CA GLY A 54 12.11 -24.13 -2.83
C GLY A 54 12.67 -22.93 -2.04
N LYS A 55 12.76 -21.75 -2.67
CA LYS A 55 13.27 -20.52 -2.08
C LYS A 55 12.67 -19.32 -2.79
N ILE A 56 12.53 -18.21 -2.07
CA ILE A 56 12.15 -16.93 -2.66
C ILE A 56 13.35 -16.37 -3.44
N ALA A 57 13.16 -16.10 -4.73
CA ALA A 57 14.14 -15.37 -5.53
C ALA A 57 13.99 -13.86 -5.32
N HIS A 58 15.08 -13.11 -5.55
CA HIS A 58 15.08 -11.67 -5.38
C HIS A 58 14.12 -10.98 -6.35
N HIS A 59 13.19 -10.18 -5.81
CA HIS A 59 12.29 -9.32 -6.57
C HIS A 59 11.88 -8.12 -5.71
N ASN A 60 11.52 -7.02 -6.36
CA ASN A 60 10.82 -5.89 -5.73
C ASN A 60 9.70 -5.47 -6.67
N ILE A 61 8.45 -5.66 -6.21
CA ILE A 61 7.24 -5.39 -6.97
C ILE A 61 6.52 -4.25 -6.24
N ASP A 62 7.09 -3.06 -6.35
CA ASP A 62 6.66 -1.85 -5.62
C ASP A 62 6.52 -0.62 -6.53
N LYS A 63 6.54 -0.82 -7.86
CA LYS A 63 6.38 0.23 -8.86
C LYS A 63 5.16 -0.07 -9.72
N ALA A 64 4.12 0.75 -9.60
CA ALA A 64 2.88 0.62 -10.38
C ALA A 64 2.46 1.95 -11.00
N LEU A 65 1.74 1.85 -12.11
CA LEU A 65 1.05 2.96 -12.75
C LEU A 65 -0.36 2.50 -13.09
N LEU A 66 -1.36 3.08 -12.42
CA LEU A 66 -2.75 2.93 -12.79
C LEU A 66 -3.16 4.10 -13.70
N VAL A 67 -3.30 3.83 -15.00
CA VAL A 67 -3.74 4.82 -15.98
C VAL A 67 -5.26 4.90 -15.98
N ALA A 68 -5.81 6.09 -15.75
CA ALA A 68 -7.25 6.30 -15.74
C ALA A 68 -7.87 6.08 -17.12
N GLY A 69 -9.00 5.36 -17.14
CA GLY A 69 -9.87 5.26 -18.31
C GLY A 69 -10.82 6.45 -18.44
N LYS A 70 -11.84 6.28 -19.28
CA LYS A 70 -13.00 7.18 -19.36
C LYS A 70 -14.24 6.39 -18.93
N SER A 71 -15.32 7.09 -18.60
CA SER A 71 -16.62 6.47 -18.37
C SER A 71 -17.74 7.49 -18.58
N SER A 72 -18.94 6.99 -18.87
CA SER A 72 -20.19 7.76 -19.02
C SER A 72 -21.24 7.19 -18.06
N PRO A 73 -21.18 7.53 -16.76
CA PRO A 73 -22.11 7.03 -15.76
C PRO A 73 -23.52 7.64 -15.93
N LYS A 74 -24.58 6.86 -15.68
CA LYS A 74 -25.98 7.32 -15.65
C LYS A 74 -26.76 6.61 -14.54
N ILE A 75 -27.88 7.18 -14.10
CA ILE A 75 -28.77 6.46 -13.16
C ILE A 75 -29.22 5.15 -13.83
N GLY A 76 -29.06 4.03 -13.11
CA GLY A 76 -29.39 2.69 -13.62
C GLY A 76 -28.37 2.08 -14.58
N GLY A 77 -27.18 2.66 -14.76
CA GLY A 77 -26.10 2.02 -15.53
C GLY A 77 -25.03 2.99 -16.06
N GLY A 78 -24.59 2.78 -17.29
CA GLY A 78 -23.55 3.59 -17.93
C GLY A 78 -22.65 2.74 -18.81
N THR A 79 -21.56 3.34 -19.26
CA THR A 79 -20.49 2.64 -19.99
C THR A 79 -19.16 3.06 -19.39
N VAL A 80 -18.21 2.13 -19.35
CA VAL A 80 -16.79 2.44 -19.12
C VAL A 80 -16.14 2.58 -20.48
#